data_AF-A0A381RCH7-F1
#
_entry.id   AF-A0A381RCH7-F1
#
_cell.length_a   1.000
_cell.length_b   1.000
_cell.length_c   1.000
_cell.angle_alpha   90.00
_cell.angle_beta   90.00
_cell.angle_gamma   90.00
#
_symmetry.space_group_name_H-M   'P 1'
#
loop_
_entity.id
_entity.type
_entity.pdbx_description
1 polymer ?
#
loop_
_entity_poly.entity_id
_entity_poly.type
_entity_poly.pdbx_seq_one_letter_code
_entity_poly.pdbx_strand_id
1 'polypeptide(L)'
;MSSEAGYVFRRYERVSPYEFLAQVLSEKYDVSSDAISPEATLTELRLDSLTVVELLFDVEDEFGIEVPEERATFQTLAEAAALVDELVQAKGA
;
A
#
# COMPACT_ATOMS: atom_id res chain seq x y z
N MET A 1 -0.06 -36.72 -10.03
CA MET A 1 0.31 -36.02 -11.28
C MET A 1 -0.93 -35.31 -11.79
N SER A 2 -0.76 -34.07 -12.24
CA SER A 2 -1.80 -33.06 -12.60
C SER A 2 -2.23 -32.23 -11.40
N SER A 3 -2.07 -30.92 -11.33
CA SER A 3 -1.42 -29.92 -12.19
C SER A 3 -1.12 -28.74 -11.26
N GLU A 4 0.14 -28.31 -11.11
CA GLU A 4 0.63 -27.04 -11.65
C GLU A 4 -0.46 -25.96 -11.87
N ALA A 5 -0.87 -25.31 -10.78
CA ALA A 5 -1.07 -23.87 -10.79
C ALA A 5 0.19 -23.31 -10.10
N GLY A 6 1.30 -23.16 -10.81
CA GLY A 6 1.40 -22.05 -11.75
C GLY A 6 1.22 -20.76 -10.94
N TYR A 7 2.10 -20.51 -9.97
CA TYR A 7 2.25 -19.18 -9.37
C TYR A 7 2.34 -18.21 -10.54
N VAL A 8 1.33 -17.37 -10.71
CA VAL A 8 1.12 -16.55 -11.91
C VAL A 8 2.14 -15.42 -11.90
N PHE A 9 3.39 -15.76 -12.13
CA PHE A 9 4.48 -14.83 -12.32
C PHE A 9 4.29 -14.24 -13.71
N ARG A 10 3.59 -13.08 -13.78
CA ARG A 10 3.78 -11.95 -14.73
C ARG A 10 2.46 -11.22 -15.01
N ARG A 11 2.13 -10.20 -14.21
CA ARG A 11 1.46 -8.97 -14.69
C ARG A 11 1.58 -7.77 -13.73
N TYR A 12 2.74 -7.53 -13.13
CA TYR A 12 3.02 -6.22 -12.53
C TYR A 12 4.30 -5.68 -13.13
N GLU A 13 4.14 -5.01 -14.27
CA GLU A 13 5.05 -3.93 -14.62
C GLU A 13 4.76 -2.83 -13.59
N ARG A 14 5.47 -2.90 -12.45
CA ARG A 14 5.38 -2.09 -11.21
C ARG A 14 4.04 -1.38 -10.97
N VAL A 15 3.17 -1.97 -10.14
CA VAL A 15 2.10 -1.18 -9.50
C VAL A 15 2.73 0.01 -8.78
N SER A 16 2.22 1.21 -8.99
CA SER A 16 2.69 2.35 -8.20
C SER A 16 2.26 2.20 -6.74
N PRO A 17 3.00 2.76 -5.77
CA PRO A 17 2.59 2.72 -4.38
C PRO A 17 1.17 3.24 -4.13
N TYR A 18 0.76 4.28 -4.85
CA TYR A 18 -0.60 4.80 -4.76
C TYR A 18 -1.65 3.81 -5.25
N GLU A 19 -1.43 3.17 -6.41
CA GLU A 19 -2.36 2.17 -6.95
C GLU A 19 -2.48 0.97 -6.02
N PHE A 20 -1.37 0.51 -5.43
CA PHE A 20 -1.40 -0.57 -4.45
C PHE A 20 -2.20 -0.19 -3.21
N LEU A 21 -1.93 0.99 -2.63
CA LEU A 21 -2.69 1.49 -1.48
C LEU A 21 -4.19 1.57 -1.80
N ALA A 22 -4.57 2.15 -2.94
CA ALA A 22 -5.97 2.24 -3.36
C ALA A 22 -6.63 0.86 -3.52
N GLN A 23 -5.91 -0.09 -4.11
CA GLN A 23 -6.41 -1.46 -4.29
C GLN A 23 -6.60 -2.15 -2.94
N VAL A 24 -5.59 -2.14 -2.07
CA VAL A 24 -5.64 -2.77 -0.75
C VAL A 24 -6.74 -2.15 0.12
N LEU A 25 -6.88 -0.82 0.10
CA LEU A 25 -7.94 -0.12 0.82
C LEU A 25 -9.33 -0.58 0.36
N SER A 26 -9.55 -0.72 -0.94
CA SER A 26 -10.84 -1.15 -1.48
C SER A 26 -11.10 -2.65 -1.29
N GLU A 27 -10.10 -3.51 -1.48
CA GLU A 27 -10.28 -4.96 -1.53
C GLU A 27 -10.18 -5.62 -0.14
N LYS A 28 -9.25 -5.15 0.69
CA LYS A 28 -8.97 -5.74 2.01
C LYS A 28 -9.67 -4.99 3.15
N TYR A 29 -9.72 -3.66 3.06
CA TYR A 29 -10.22 -2.80 4.13
C TYR A 29 -11.64 -2.28 3.91
N ASP A 30 -12.32 -2.71 2.84
CA ASP A 30 -13.71 -2.35 2.50
C ASP A 30 -13.93 -0.82 2.41
N VAL A 31 -12.89 -0.07 2.05
CA VAL A 31 -12.96 1.37 1.84
C VAL A 31 -13.63 1.65 0.49
N SER A 32 -14.67 2.50 0.50
CA SER A 32 -15.37 2.88 -0.73
C SER A 32 -14.41 3.58 -1.71
N SER A 33 -14.35 3.10 -2.95
CA SER A 33 -13.51 3.67 -4.00
C SER A 33 -13.82 5.14 -4.29
N ASP A 34 -15.06 5.58 -4.12
CA ASP A 34 -15.47 6.99 -4.23
C ASP A 34 -14.81 7.88 -3.16
N ALA A 35 -14.42 7.32 -2.01
CA ALA A 35 -13.71 8.04 -0.96
C ALA A 35 -12.18 8.04 -1.16
N ILE A 36 -11.64 7.18 -2.04
CA ILE A 36 -10.21 7.06 -2.28
C ILE A 36 -9.77 8.17 -3.23
N SER A 37 -9.09 9.17 -2.70
CA SER A 37 -8.44 10.23 -3.47
C SER A 37 -7.04 10.52 -2.92
N PRO A 38 -6.13 11.11 -3.70
CA PRO A 38 -4.78 11.46 -3.21
C PRO A 38 -4.81 12.38 -1.98
N GLU A 39 -5.79 13.29 -1.93
CA GLU A 39 -6.01 14.23 -0.83
C GLU A 39 -6.79 13.64 0.35
N ALA A 40 -7.36 12.44 0.20
CA ALA A 40 -8.12 11.78 1.27
C ALA A 40 -7.21 11.50 2.46
N THR A 41 -7.66 11.92 3.64
CA THR A 41 -6.97 11.65 4.89
C THR A 41 -7.29 10.27 5.46
N LEU A 42 -6.38 9.69 6.25
CA LEU A 42 -6.62 8.40 6.92
C LEU A 42 -7.90 8.44 7.77
N THR A 43 -8.20 9.58 8.41
CA THR A 43 -9.41 9.79 9.22
C THR A 43 -10.68 9.85 8.38
N GLU A 44 -10.64 10.46 7.19
CA GLU A 44 -11.77 10.48 6.25
C GLU A 44 -12.07 9.08 5.72
N LEU A 45 -11.02 8.30 5.46
CA LEU A 45 -11.10 6.89 5.06
C LEU A 45 -11.46 5.95 6.21
N ARG A 46 -11.65 6.48 7.43
CA ARG A 46 -11.99 5.71 8.65
C ARG A 46 -10.94 4.62 8.96
N LEU A 47 -9.68 4.89 8.65
CA LEU A 47 -8.56 4.01 9.01
C LEU A 47 -8.19 4.27 10.46
N ASP A 48 -8.50 3.30 11.32
CA ASP A 48 -8.06 3.29 12.71
C ASP A 48 -6.56 2.97 12.81
N SER A 49 -5.95 3.26 13.97
CA SER A 49 -4.51 3.03 14.18
C SER A 49 -4.06 1.59 13.93
N LEU A 50 -4.90 0.59 14.24
CA LEU A 50 -4.61 -0.81 13.95
C LEU A 50 -4.60 -1.09 12.44
N THR A 51 -5.57 -0.53 11.72
CA THR A 51 -5.68 -0.65 10.26
C THR A 51 -4.47 -0.02 9.57
N VAL A 52 -3.99 1.12 10.06
CA VAL A 52 -2.77 1.76 9.55
C VAL A 52 -1.56 0.86 9.74
N VAL A 53 -1.41 0.21 10.91
CA VAL A 53 -0.32 -0.75 11.15
C VAL A 53 -0.39 -1.94 10.20
N GLU A 54 -1.59 -2.50 9.98
CA GLU A 54 -1.75 -3.61 9.02
C GLU A 54 -1.46 -3.19 7.57
N LEU A 55 -1.88 -1.99 7.18
CA LEU A 55 -1.63 -1.43 5.84
C LEU A 55 -0.12 -1.25 5.62
N LEU A 56 0.61 -0.80 6.63
CA LEU A 56 2.07 -0.70 6.57
C LEU A 56 2.71 -2.08 6.35
N PHE A 57 2.25 -3.12 7.04
CA PHE A 57 2.75 -4.48 6.82
C PHE A 57 2.47 -4.99 5.40
N ASP A 58 1.28 -4.73 4.85
CA ASP A 58 0.97 -5.11 3.45
C ASP A 58 1.89 -4.42 2.45
N VAL A 59 2.17 -3.14 2.68
CA VAL A 59 3.11 -2.34 1.87
C VAL A 59 4.53 -2.87 1.99
N GLU A 60 4.99 -3.17 3.20
CA GLU A 60 6.31 -3.73 3.45
C GLU A 60 6.48 -5.09 2.75
N ASP A 61 5.48 -5.97 2.79
CA ASP A 61 5.51 -7.27 2.12
C ASP A 61 5.51 -7.14 0.59
N GLU A 62 4.61 -6.32 0.03
CA GLU A 62 4.46 -6.15 -1.43
C GLU A 62 5.73 -5.55 -2.06
N PHE A 63 6.28 -4.50 -1.45
CA PHE A 63 7.43 -3.78 -2.00
C PHE A 63 8.77 -4.30 -1.44
N GLY A 64 8.72 -5.16 -0.42
CA GLY A 64 9.87 -5.66 0.32
C GLY A 64 10.66 -4.55 1.02
N ILE A 65 10.00 -3.47 1.46
CA ILE A 65 10.64 -2.34 2.16
C ILE A 65 10.45 -2.47 3.67
N GLU A 66 11.08 -1.59 4.43
CA GLU A 66 10.83 -1.41 5.86
C GLU A 66 10.43 0.06 6.08
N VAL A 67 9.29 0.29 6.73
CA VAL A 67 8.77 1.62 7.03
C VAL A 67 9.02 1.90 8.51
N PRO A 68 10.04 2.71 8.87
CA PRO A 68 10.30 3.03 10.26
C PRO A 68 9.14 3.85 10.84
N GLU A 69 8.73 3.54 12.06
CA GLU A 69 7.60 4.18 12.75
C GLU A 69 7.74 5.72 12.80
N GLU A 70 8.96 6.23 12.94
CA GLU A 70 9.25 7.68 12.96
C GLU A 70 8.92 8.38 11.63
N ARG A 71 8.88 7.64 10.53
CA ARG A 71 8.53 8.16 9.19
C ARG A 71 7.06 7.94 8.84
N ALA A 72 6.35 7.07 9.54
CA ALA A 72 4.91 6.82 9.36
C ALA A 72 4.04 7.98 9.91
N THR A 73 4.32 9.19 9.46
CA THR A 73 3.70 10.45 9.92
C THR A 73 2.76 11.08 8.89
N PHE A 74 2.46 10.35 7.82
CA PHE A 74 1.58 10.80 6.74
C PHE A 74 0.13 10.96 7.20
N GLN A 75 -0.57 11.95 6.64
CA GLN A 75 -1.98 12.21 6.92
C GLN A 75 -2.87 11.81 5.75
N THR A 76 -2.35 11.90 4.53
CA THR A 76 -3.07 11.65 3.27
C THR A 76 -2.55 10.43 2.53
N LEU A 77 -3.36 9.88 1.62
CA LEU A 77 -2.92 8.78 0.74
C LEU A 77 -1.76 9.17 -0.18
N ALA A 78 -1.72 10.41 -0.66
CA ALA A 78 -0.61 10.89 -1.48
C ALA A 78 0.71 10.88 -0.70
N GLU A 79 0.70 11.32 0.56
CA GLU A 79 1.88 11.29 1.44
C GLU A 79 2.31 9.86 1.76
N ALA A 80 1.36 8.97 2.05
CA ALA A 80 1.64 7.56 2.27
C ALA A 80 2.31 6.94 1.04
N ALA A 81 1.74 7.15 -0.16
CA ALA A 81 2.29 6.66 -1.41
C ALA A 81 3.69 7.22 -1.70
N ALA A 82 3.91 8.51 -1.43
CA ALA A 82 5.20 9.16 -1.64
C ALA A 82 6.29 8.61 -0.70
N LEU A 83 5.96 8.35 0.57
CA LEU A 83 6.88 7.72 1.52
C LEU A 83 7.29 6.32 1.03
N VAL A 84 6.32 5.53 0.58
CA VAL A 84 6.57 4.18 0.06
C VAL A 84 7.44 4.25 -1.20
N ASP A 85 7.13 5.16 -2.12
CA ASP A 85 7.95 5.36 -3.33
C ASP A 85 9.40 5.72 -2.97
N GLU A 86 9.61 6.66 -2.04
CA GLU A 86 10.96 7.02 -1.55
C GLU A 86 11.73 5.80 -1.04
N LEU A 87 11.10 4.97 -0.21
CA LEU A 87 11.71 3.78 0.38
C LEU A 87 12.02 2.70 -0.68
N VAL A 88 11.12 2.53 -1.66
CA VAL A 88 11.32 1.62 -2.80
C VAL A 88 12.51 2.05 -3.64
N GLN A 89 12.62 3.35 -3.97
CA GLN A 89 13.77 3.87 -4.71
C GLN A 89 15.07 3.74 -3.90
N ALA A 90 15.03 4.01 -2.59
CA ALA A 90 16.19 3.90 -1.72
C ALA A 90 16.74 2.47 -1.58
N LYS A 91 15.87 1.45 -1.58
CA LYS A 91 16.26 0.03 -1.57
C LYS A 91 16.87 -0.42 -2.89
N GLY A 92 16.42 0.16 -4.01
CA GLY A 92 16.89 -0.17 -5.35
C GLY A 92 18.18 0.54 -5.79
N ALA A 93 18.66 1.50 -5.00
CA ALA A 93 19.89 2.25 -5.23
C ALA A 93 21.11 1.55 -4.60
#